data_AF-A0AAE2C4T4-F1
#
_entry.id   AF-A0AAE2C4T4-F1
#
_cell.length_a   1.000
_cell.length_b   1.000
_cell.length_c   1.000
_cell.angle_alpha   90.00
_cell.angle_beta   90.00
_cell.angle_gamma   90.00
#
_symmetry.space_group_name_H-M   'P 1'
#
loop_
_entity.id
_entity.type
_entity.pdbx_description
1 polymer ?
#
loop_
_entity_poly.entity_id
_entity_poly.type
_entity_poly.pdbx_seq_one_letter_code
_entity_poly.pdbx_strand_id
1 'polypeptide(L)'
;MSSSSTTSASAADQGGGTTTTIITAIHPDIIQSHILNRLDGPTLASTTCASAQLLSLCNDDCLWKNICNSTWPSTTDTRVRDAISAFPSAHRSFYSDAFPALRHHQATPETHHQRLPDTVELISAVDIYYEDKIIYSKVLVTETLSAWFLNTPFRLELLDPKETVPTPLKSDDGTLMARAEERLRVSWILIDPVKRRAVNLASRKAVEVRRHWLTDDIQVRYATVMRDGAGGAVRGGGNLRGKEDGGEVR
;
A
#
# COMPACT_ATOMS: atom_id res chain seq x y z
N MET A 1 -51.14 44.04 47.32
CA MET A 1 -50.19 44.97 46.69
C MET A 1 -49.02 44.09 46.24
N SER A 2 -49.07 43.44 45.08
CA SER A 2 -48.89 43.96 43.70
C SER A 2 -47.57 44.74 43.60
N SER A 3 -46.61 44.40 42.74
CA SER A 3 -46.70 44.08 41.29
C SER A 3 -45.53 43.15 40.89
N SER A 4 -45.68 42.06 40.10
CA SER A 4 -45.81 41.95 38.62
C SER A 4 -44.72 42.70 37.86
N SER A 5 -44.04 42.25 36.81
CA SER A 5 -43.91 41.03 35.97
C SER A 5 -42.76 41.36 34.98
N THR A 6 -42.08 40.44 34.29
CA THR A 6 -42.41 40.08 32.90
C THR A 6 -41.50 38.96 32.41
N THR A 7 -42.14 37.87 32.01
CA THR A 7 -41.65 36.73 31.25
C THR A 7 -41.41 37.12 29.79
N SER A 8 -40.41 36.53 29.13
CA SER A 8 -40.37 36.47 27.67
C SER A 8 -40.18 35.02 27.27
N ALA A 9 -41.30 34.39 26.90
CA ALA A 9 -41.34 33.13 26.19
C ALA A 9 -41.58 33.43 24.70
N SER A 10 -40.83 32.76 23.83
CA SER A 10 -41.12 32.59 22.39
C SER A 10 -40.12 31.57 21.86
N ALA A 11 -40.47 30.53 21.13
CA ALA A 11 -41.74 29.90 20.82
C ALA A 11 -41.38 28.46 20.44
N ALA A 12 -42.26 27.50 20.76
CA ALA A 12 -42.16 26.17 20.22
C ALA A 12 -42.43 26.24 18.71
N ASP A 13 -41.44 25.87 17.90
CA ASP A 13 -41.72 25.31 16.58
C ASP A 13 -41.92 23.80 16.79
N GLN A 14 -43.18 23.42 16.95
CA GLN A 14 -43.60 22.03 16.72
C GLN A 14 -43.62 21.80 15.20
N GLY A 15 -42.44 21.73 14.60
CA GLY A 15 -42.22 21.08 13.32
C GLY A 15 -42.02 19.58 13.57
N GLY A 16 -42.79 18.74 12.87
CA GLY A 16 -42.88 17.29 13.08
C GLY A 16 -41.54 16.63 13.45
N GLY A 17 -41.51 16.04 14.66
CA GLY A 17 -40.32 15.51 15.31
C GLY A 17 -39.60 14.43 14.51
N THR A 18 -38.73 14.86 13.61
CA THR A 18 -37.59 14.05 13.17
C THR A 18 -36.54 14.21 14.26
N THR A 19 -36.59 13.34 15.26
CA THR A 19 -35.50 13.18 16.23
C THR A 19 -34.24 12.94 15.42
N THR A 20 -33.42 13.98 15.25
CA THR A 20 -32.19 13.88 14.45
C THR A 20 -31.19 13.12 15.28
N THR A 21 -31.18 11.80 15.13
CA THR A 21 -30.21 10.93 15.78
C THR A 21 -28.85 11.21 15.16
N ILE A 22 -27.99 11.89 15.91
CA ILE A 22 -26.63 12.20 15.48
C ILE A 22 -25.80 10.92 15.57
N ILE A 23 -24.92 10.67 14.60
CA ILE A 23 -24.05 9.47 14.59
C ILE A 23 -23.25 9.30 15.89
N THR A 24 -22.93 10.41 16.56
CA THR A 24 -22.23 10.45 17.85
C THR A 24 -23.06 9.94 19.03
N ALA A 25 -24.38 9.80 18.87
CA ALA A 25 -25.26 9.20 19.87
C ALA A 25 -25.17 7.66 19.89
N ILE A 26 -24.56 7.05 18.87
CA ILE A 26 -24.27 5.62 18.84
C ILE A 26 -23.08 5.32 19.75
N HIS A 27 -23.11 4.19 20.47
CA HIS A 27 -22.01 3.78 21.33
C HIS A 27 -20.69 3.63 20.53
N PRO A 28 -19.54 4.14 21.02
CA PRO A 28 -18.27 4.08 20.30
C PRO A 28 -17.88 2.69 19.80
N ASP A 29 -18.11 1.64 20.59
CA ASP A 29 -17.81 0.26 20.20
C ASP A 29 -18.59 -0.19 18.96
N ILE A 30 -19.84 0.26 18.79
CA ILE A 30 -20.65 -0.08 17.62
C ILE A 30 -20.08 0.65 16.39
N ILE A 31 -19.69 1.92 16.55
CA ILE A 31 -19.06 2.70 15.49
C ILE A 31 -17.75 2.02 15.07
N GLN A 32 -16.90 1.66 16.01
CA GLN A 32 -15.59 1.06 15.74
C GLN A 32 -15.72 -0.36 15.14
N SER A 33 -16.49 -1.25 15.79
CA SER A 33 -16.59 -2.66 15.40
C SER A 33 -17.38 -2.90 14.12
N HIS A 34 -18.45 -2.13 13.86
CA HIS A 34 -19.38 -2.39 12.77
C HIS A 34 -19.36 -1.35 11.63
N ILE A 35 -18.91 -0.12 11.88
CA ILE A 35 -18.87 0.95 10.87
C ILE A 35 -17.44 1.16 10.36
N LEU A 36 -16.51 1.56 11.24
CA LEU A 36 -15.15 1.94 10.83
C LEU A 36 -14.35 0.78 10.23
N ASN A 37 -14.54 -0.45 10.74
CA ASN A 37 -13.92 -1.67 10.19
C ASN A 37 -14.29 -1.98 8.74
N ARG A 38 -15.33 -1.33 8.18
CA ARG A 38 -15.78 -1.55 6.79
C ARG A 38 -15.28 -0.48 5.82
N LEU A 39 -14.63 0.56 6.32
CA LEU A 39 -14.12 1.66 5.50
C LEU A 39 -12.73 1.32 4.96
N ASP A 40 -12.48 1.71 3.72
CA ASP A 40 -11.12 1.68 3.16
C ASP A 40 -10.28 2.85 3.69
N GLY A 41 -8.96 2.77 3.51
CA GLY A 41 -8.03 3.78 4.04
C GLY A 41 -8.38 5.24 3.70
N PRO A 42 -8.70 5.59 2.44
CA PRO A 42 -9.08 6.95 2.08
C PRO A 42 -10.40 7.41 2.72
N THR A 43 -11.40 6.54 2.80
CA THR A 43 -12.68 6.88 3.44
C THR A 43 -12.52 7.01 4.95
N LEU A 44 -11.70 6.15 5.58
CA LEU A 44 -11.37 6.25 7.00
C LEU A 44 -10.63 7.56 7.30
N ALA A 45 -9.65 7.93 6.47
CA ALA A 45 -8.96 9.21 6.58
C ALA A 45 -9.93 10.40 6.45
N SER A 46 -10.85 10.36 5.48
CA SER A 46 -11.85 11.41 5.29
C SER A 46 -12.83 11.52 6.47
N THR A 47 -13.19 10.38 7.07
CA THR A 47 -14.09 10.32 8.25
C THR A 47 -13.50 11.05 9.45
N THR A 48 -12.17 11.11 9.58
CA THR A 48 -11.51 11.83 10.67
C THR A 48 -11.80 13.34 10.68
N CYS A 49 -12.14 13.92 9.52
CA CYS A 49 -12.43 15.35 9.38
C CYS A 49 -13.85 15.72 9.82
N ALA A 50 -14.74 14.73 10.04
CA ALA A 50 -16.15 14.99 10.32
C ALA A 50 -16.42 15.42 11.78
N SER A 51 -15.65 14.90 12.75
CA SER A 51 -15.78 15.28 14.16
C SER A 51 -14.57 14.84 14.99
N ALA A 52 -14.36 15.47 16.16
CA ALA A 52 -13.30 15.08 17.09
C ALA A 52 -13.48 13.65 17.63
N GLN A 53 -14.72 13.20 17.83
CA GLN A 53 -15.00 11.82 18.26
C GLN A 53 -14.59 10.81 17.18
N LEU A 54 -14.94 11.07 15.91
CA LEU A 54 -14.56 10.19 14.80
C LEU A 54 -13.05 10.21 14.55
N LEU A 55 -12.40 11.37 14.67
CA LEU A 55 -10.94 11.48 14.65
C LEU A 55 -10.31 10.56 15.70
N SER A 56 -10.79 10.62 16.95
CA SER A 56 -10.27 9.78 18.04
C SER A 56 -10.43 8.28 17.75
N LEU A 57 -11.59 7.86 17.24
CA LEU A 57 -11.86 6.46 16.93
C LEU A 57 -11.06 5.96 15.72
N CYS A 58 -10.91 6.80 14.69
CA CYS A 58 -10.15 6.46 13.49
C CYS A 58 -8.62 6.43 13.72
N ASN A 59 -8.12 6.88 14.87
CA ASN A 59 -6.70 6.81 15.21
C ASN A 59 -6.28 5.45 15.81
N ASP A 60 -7.21 4.51 15.97
CA ASP A 60 -6.89 3.14 16.40
C ASP A 60 -5.95 2.45 15.39
N ASP A 61 -4.77 2.05 15.85
CA ASP A 61 -3.78 1.35 15.04
C ASP A 61 -4.29 -0.01 14.51
N CYS A 62 -5.20 -0.68 15.22
CA CYS A 62 -5.76 -1.95 14.76
C CYS A 62 -6.55 -1.80 13.46
N LEU A 63 -7.28 -0.68 13.29
CA LEU A 63 -7.98 -0.35 12.05
C LEU A 63 -6.98 -0.21 10.89
N TRP A 64 -5.94 0.60 11.10
CA TRP A 64 -4.92 0.85 10.09
C TRP A 64 -4.09 -0.39 9.77
N LYS A 65 -3.80 -1.23 10.77
CA LYS A 65 -3.14 -2.52 10.59
C LYS A 65 -3.97 -3.46 9.71
N ASN A 66 -5.26 -3.57 9.96
CA ASN A 66 -6.16 -4.38 9.14
C ASN A 66 -6.26 -3.85 7.71
N ILE A 67 -6.30 -2.53 7.54
CA ILE A 67 -6.26 -1.88 6.22
C ILE A 67 -4.93 -2.16 5.51
N CYS A 68 -3.79 -2.05 6.20
CA CYS A 68 -2.48 -2.35 5.62
C CYS A 68 -2.39 -3.82 5.19
N ASN A 69 -2.78 -4.75 6.06
CA ASN A 69 -2.73 -6.19 5.78
C ASN A 69 -3.64 -6.59 4.61
N SER A 70 -4.82 -5.97 4.50
CA SER A 70 -5.74 -6.24 3.38
C SER A 70 -5.31 -5.55 2.08
N THR A 71 -4.66 -4.40 2.16
CA THR A 71 -4.14 -3.68 0.97
C THR A 71 -2.85 -4.33 0.45
N TRP A 72 -1.97 -4.76 1.36
CA TRP A 72 -0.63 -5.27 1.10
C TRP A 72 -0.33 -6.47 2.01
N PRO A 73 -0.63 -7.71 1.58
CA PRO A 73 -0.47 -8.91 2.41
C PRO A 73 0.95 -9.12 2.95
N SER A 74 1.97 -8.62 2.25
CA SER A 74 3.37 -8.61 2.72
C SER A 74 3.58 -7.88 4.06
N THR A 75 2.65 -7.03 4.48
CA THR A 75 2.69 -6.35 5.79
C THR A 75 2.32 -7.25 6.98
N THR A 76 1.80 -8.45 6.72
CA THR A 76 1.59 -9.47 7.76
C THR A 76 2.89 -10.11 8.25
N ASP A 77 3.98 -9.96 7.49
CA ASP A 77 5.31 -10.44 7.85
C ASP A 77 5.81 -9.79 9.14
N THR A 78 6.43 -10.60 9.99
CA THR A 78 6.90 -10.15 11.30
C THR A 78 7.91 -9.01 11.22
N ARG A 79 8.84 -9.05 10.27
CA ARG A 79 9.89 -8.03 10.13
C ARG A 79 9.31 -6.71 9.64
N VAL A 80 8.35 -6.77 8.71
CA VAL A 80 7.63 -5.58 8.24
C VAL A 80 6.80 -4.97 9.39
N ARG A 81 6.06 -5.79 10.12
CA ARG A 81 5.26 -5.33 11.27
C ARG A 81 6.14 -4.68 12.35
N ASP A 82 7.28 -5.27 12.65
CA ASP A 82 8.22 -4.73 13.64
C ASP A 82 8.78 -3.38 13.16
N ALA A 83 9.15 -3.26 11.88
CA ALA A 83 9.57 -2.00 11.30
C ALA A 83 8.47 -0.93 11.34
N ILE A 84 7.23 -1.27 10.97
CA ILE A 84 6.07 -0.36 11.01
C ILE A 84 5.78 0.12 12.44
N SER A 85 5.92 -0.76 13.43
CA SER A 85 5.66 -0.41 14.85
C SER A 85 6.55 0.73 15.37
N ALA A 86 7.73 0.95 14.75
CA ALA A 86 8.64 2.04 15.10
C ALA A 86 8.24 3.40 14.49
N PHE A 87 7.26 3.44 13.57
CA PHE A 87 6.83 4.68 12.93
C PHE A 87 6.07 5.60 13.89
N PRO A 88 6.08 6.93 13.68
CA PRO A 88 5.45 7.89 14.59
C PRO A 88 3.96 7.62 14.89
N SER A 89 3.23 7.06 13.92
CA SER A 89 1.82 6.66 14.07
C SER A 89 1.60 5.25 13.52
N ALA A 90 2.61 4.38 13.69
CA ALA A 90 2.60 2.98 13.28
C ALA A 90 1.97 2.77 11.88
N HIS A 91 0.89 1.98 11.78
CA HIS A 91 0.29 1.59 10.50
C HIS A 91 -0.36 2.77 9.77
N ARG A 92 -0.85 3.79 10.50
CA ARG A 92 -1.44 4.98 9.88
C ARG A 92 -0.39 5.79 9.11
N SER A 93 0.77 6.03 9.72
CA SER A 93 1.89 6.71 9.04
C SER A 93 2.43 5.89 7.89
N PHE A 94 2.58 4.57 8.07
CA PHE A 94 3.00 3.68 6.99
C PHE A 94 2.03 3.71 5.80
N TYR A 95 0.72 3.64 6.06
CA TYR A 95 -0.29 3.73 5.01
C TYR A 95 -0.21 5.06 4.27
N SER A 96 -0.08 6.17 5.00
CA SER A 96 0.05 7.51 4.41
C SER A 96 1.30 7.66 3.53
N ASP A 97 2.39 6.99 3.89
CA ASP A 97 3.65 6.99 3.13
C ASP A 97 3.56 6.13 1.86
N ALA A 98 2.86 5.00 1.93
CA ALA A 98 2.76 4.03 0.84
C ALA A 98 1.55 4.24 -0.08
N PHE A 99 0.54 5.01 0.33
CA PHE A 99 -0.69 5.29 -0.43
C PHE A 99 -0.85 6.79 -0.76
N PRO A 100 -1.19 7.13 -2.01
CA PRO A 100 -1.20 6.26 -3.18
C PRO A 100 0.22 5.87 -3.59
N ALA A 101 0.35 4.89 -4.48
CA ALA A 101 1.64 4.56 -5.08
C ALA A 101 2.32 5.84 -5.60
N LEU A 102 3.64 5.95 -5.41
CA LEU A 102 4.40 7.16 -5.65
C LEU A 102 4.05 7.73 -7.02
N ARG A 103 3.35 8.86 -7.02
CA ARG A 103 3.10 9.67 -8.22
C ARG A 103 4.07 10.83 -8.20
N HIS A 104 4.59 11.18 -9.37
CA HIS A 104 5.42 12.36 -9.63
C HIS A 104 5.14 13.50 -8.64
N HIS A 105 5.95 13.61 -7.58
CA HIS A 105 5.97 14.79 -6.73
C HIS A 105 7.08 15.70 -7.21
N GLN A 106 6.77 16.99 -7.32
CA GLN A 106 7.79 18.02 -7.51
C GLN A 106 8.64 18.03 -6.24
N ALA A 107 9.82 17.41 -6.29
CA ALA A 107 10.81 17.59 -5.25
C ALA A 107 11.30 19.03 -5.32
N THR A 108 11.08 19.81 -4.26
CA THR A 108 11.87 21.01 -4.02
C THR A 108 13.34 20.59 -3.90
N PRO A 109 14.28 21.28 -4.55
CA PRO A 109 15.69 20.95 -4.46
C PRO A 109 16.19 21.28 -3.05
N GLU A 110 16.11 20.29 -2.17
CA GLU A 110 16.84 20.31 -0.90
C GLU A 110 18.34 20.27 -1.24
N THR A 111 19.12 21.10 -0.56
CA THR A 111 20.57 21.17 -0.72
C THR A 111 21.16 19.83 -0.29
N HIS A 112 21.60 19.03 -1.27
CA HIS A 112 22.24 17.74 -1.02
C HIS A 112 23.61 17.95 -0.35
N HIS A 113 23.64 17.99 0.97
CA HIS A 113 24.82 17.53 1.68
C HIS A 113 24.92 16.02 1.45
N GLN A 114 26.01 15.58 0.82
CA GLN A 114 26.38 14.17 0.65
C GLN A 114 26.62 13.53 2.02
N ARG A 115 25.55 13.28 2.78
CA ARG A 115 25.60 12.44 3.96
C ARG A 115 25.40 11.01 3.47
N LEU A 116 26.37 10.15 3.76
CA LEU A 116 26.24 8.71 3.57
C LEU A 116 24.89 8.27 4.17
N PRO A 117 24.09 7.44 3.48
CA PRO A 117 22.86 6.96 4.08
C PRO A 117 23.21 6.20 5.36
N ASP A 118 22.81 6.75 6.52
CA ASP A 118 22.85 6.07 7.83
C ASP A 118 21.93 4.83 7.85
N THR A 119 21.11 4.66 6.81
CA THR A 119 20.28 3.48 6.56
C THR A 119 21.20 2.32 6.21
N VAL A 120 21.25 1.29 7.07
CA VAL A 120 22.07 0.07 6.88
C VAL A 120 21.32 -1.02 6.11
N GLU A 121 20.00 -1.04 6.24
CA GLU A 121 19.12 -2.01 5.60
C GLU A 121 17.86 -1.34 5.08
N LEU A 122 17.34 -1.86 3.96
CA LEU A 122 16.02 -1.56 3.44
C LEU A 122 15.19 -2.84 3.40
N ILE A 123 13.91 -2.73 3.72
CA ILE A 123 12.96 -3.85 3.62
C ILE A 123 12.10 -3.62 2.37
N SER A 124 12.11 -4.60 1.47
CA SER A 124 11.23 -4.65 0.30
C SER A 124 10.08 -5.60 0.58
N ALA A 125 8.88 -5.06 0.68
CA ALA A 125 7.63 -5.81 0.81
C ALA A 125 6.95 -5.84 -0.56
N VAL A 126 6.85 -7.03 -1.18
CA VAL A 126 6.37 -7.20 -2.55
C VAL A 126 5.18 -8.13 -2.59
N ASP A 127 4.11 -7.68 -3.23
CA ASP A 127 2.89 -8.43 -3.47
C ASP A 127 2.57 -8.43 -4.97
N ILE A 128 2.32 -9.61 -5.54
CA ILE A 128 1.94 -9.81 -6.94
C ILE A 128 0.51 -10.34 -7.00
N TYR A 129 -0.31 -9.69 -7.81
CA TYR A 129 -1.73 -9.99 -7.96
C TYR A 129 -2.04 -10.36 -9.40
N TYR A 130 -2.96 -11.30 -9.56
CA TYR A 130 -3.63 -11.60 -10.82
C TYR A 130 -5.14 -11.53 -10.60
N GLU A 131 -5.84 -10.68 -11.36
CA GLU A 131 -7.29 -10.45 -11.17
C GLU A 131 -7.67 -10.11 -9.72
N ASP A 132 -6.89 -9.20 -9.10
CA ASP A 132 -7.06 -8.77 -7.71
C ASP A 132 -6.90 -9.88 -6.65
N LYS A 133 -6.51 -11.09 -7.06
CA LYS A 133 -6.12 -12.17 -6.16
C LYS A 133 -4.62 -12.22 -6.03
N ILE A 134 -4.13 -12.33 -4.80
CA ILE A 134 -2.70 -12.50 -4.57
C ILE A 134 -2.23 -13.86 -5.10
N ILE A 135 -1.15 -13.84 -5.89
CA ILE A 135 -0.49 -15.06 -6.39
C ILE A 135 0.91 -15.22 -5.79
N TYR A 136 1.49 -14.14 -5.27
CA TYR A 136 2.81 -14.17 -4.63
C TYR A 136 2.97 -13.02 -3.62
N SER A 137 3.61 -13.29 -2.49
CA SER A 137 3.97 -12.28 -1.48
C SER A 137 5.34 -12.62 -0.91
N LYS A 138 6.25 -11.67 -0.87
CA LYS A 138 7.59 -11.88 -0.28
C LYS A 138 8.13 -10.60 0.34
N VAL A 139 8.84 -10.79 1.44
CA VAL A 139 9.62 -9.76 2.11
C VAL A 139 11.09 -10.07 1.91
N LEU A 140 11.85 -9.07 1.49
CA LEU A 140 13.28 -9.14 1.28
C LEU A 140 13.98 -8.00 2.01
N VAL A 141 15.21 -8.26 2.42
CA VAL A 141 16.04 -7.30 3.14
C VAL A 141 17.29 -7.06 2.32
N THR A 142 17.59 -5.79 2.09
CA THR A 142 18.74 -5.38 1.32
C THR A 142 19.68 -4.56 2.19
N GLU A 143 20.91 -5.03 2.34
CA GLU A 143 21.99 -4.25 2.94
C GLU A 143 22.46 -3.15 1.98
N THR A 144 22.51 -1.91 2.46
CA THR A 144 22.75 -0.71 1.66
C THR A 144 24.19 -0.21 1.70
N LEU A 145 24.99 -0.69 2.65
CA LEU A 145 26.39 -0.26 2.83
C LEU A 145 27.39 -1.08 1.99
N SER A 146 26.90 -2.17 1.40
CA SER A 146 27.71 -3.05 0.57
C SER A 146 28.14 -2.36 -0.73
N ALA A 147 29.34 -2.70 -1.21
CA ALA A 147 29.84 -2.19 -2.49
C ALA A 147 28.93 -2.58 -3.67
N TRP A 148 28.21 -3.71 -3.58
CA TRP A 148 27.28 -4.12 -4.62
C TRP A 148 26.07 -3.17 -4.69
N PHE A 149 25.51 -2.75 -3.55
CA PHE A 149 24.37 -1.84 -3.53
C PHE A 149 24.75 -0.45 -4.05
N LEU A 150 25.93 0.04 -3.68
CA LEU A 150 26.39 1.38 -4.05
C LEU A 150 26.82 1.51 -5.51
N ASN A 151 27.22 0.40 -6.16
CA ASN A 151 27.77 0.43 -7.52
C ASN A 151 26.88 -0.25 -8.57
N THR A 152 25.68 -0.73 -8.20
CA THR A 152 24.77 -1.39 -9.15
C THR A 152 23.40 -0.70 -9.16
N PRO A 153 22.69 -0.71 -10.31
CA PRO A 153 21.29 -0.32 -10.32
C PRO A 153 20.51 -1.25 -9.40
N PHE A 154 19.65 -0.68 -8.54
CA PHE A 154 18.89 -1.44 -7.55
C PHE A 154 18.06 -2.54 -8.22
N ARG A 155 18.36 -3.80 -7.87
CA ARG A 155 17.73 -5.01 -8.40
C ARG A 155 17.28 -5.90 -7.25
N LEU A 156 16.08 -6.45 -7.40
CA LEU A 156 15.50 -7.38 -6.44
C LEU A 156 15.21 -8.70 -7.14
N GLU A 157 15.85 -9.78 -6.68
CA GLU A 157 15.56 -11.13 -7.16
C GLU A 157 14.56 -11.77 -6.20
N LEU A 158 13.30 -11.83 -6.63
CA LEU A 158 12.20 -12.29 -5.79
C LEU A 158 12.10 -13.80 -5.70
N LEU A 159 12.50 -14.51 -6.75
CA LEU A 159 12.40 -15.97 -6.84
C LEU A 159 13.80 -16.53 -6.97
N ASP A 160 14.07 -17.60 -6.23
CA ASP A 160 15.27 -18.39 -6.52
C ASP A 160 15.12 -19.02 -7.93
N PRO A 161 16.23 -19.28 -8.66
CA PRO A 161 16.15 -19.85 -10.02
C PRO A 161 15.39 -21.19 -10.14
N LYS A 162 15.21 -21.88 -9.01
CA LYS A 162 14.48 -23.15 -8.92
C LYS A 162 13.05 -22.99 -8.39
N GLU A 163 12.70 -21.80 -7.91
CA GLU A 163 11.40 -21.48 -7.34
C GLU A 163 10.43 -21.11 -8.48
N THR A 164 9.26 -21.76 -8.50
CA THR A 164 8.21 -21.47 -9.48
C THR A 164 6.91 -21.21 -8.74
N VAL A 165 6.22 -20.14 -9.13
CA VAL A 165 4.92 -19.78 -8.56
C VAL A 165 3.81 -20.32 -9.47
N PRO A 166 2.88 -21.13 -8.96
CA PRO A 166 1.71 -21.55 -9.72
C PRO A 166 0.96 -20.31 -10.23
N THR A 167 0.92 -20.14 -11.56
CA THR A 167 0.31 -18.96 -12.16
C THR A 167 -0.95 -19.36 -12.92
N PRO A 168 -2.10 -18.67 -12.76
CA PRO A 168 -3.33 -18.98 -13.50
C PRO A 168 -3.22 -18.79 -15.02
N LEU A 169 -2.12 -18.21 -15.48
CA LEU A 169 -1.81 -17.96 -16.88
C LEU A 169 -1.49 -19.29 -17.59
N LYS A 170 -2.52 -19.94 -18.12
CA LYS A 170 -2.32 -21.04 -19.09
C LYS A 170 -1.82 -20.45 -20.40
N SER A 171 -0.81 -21.07 -20.98
CA SER A 171 -0.36 -20.75 -22.33
C SER A 171 -1.37 -21.27 -23.33
N ASP A 172 -2.39 -20.47 -23.62
CA ASP A 172 -3.33 -20.75 -24.69
C ASP A 172 -3.56 -19.50 -25.55
N ASP A 173 -3.48 -19.75 -26.85
CA ASP A 173 -3.93 -18.92 -27.97
C ASP A 173 -3.48 -17.45 -28.02
N GLY A 174 -2.18 -17.16 -27.88
CA GLY A 174 -1.58 -15.84 -28.20
C GLY A 174 -2.02 -14.64 -27.33
N THR A 175 -3.05 -14.80 -26.49
CA THR A 175 -3.65 -13.73 -25.65
C THR A 175 -3.02 -13.61 -24.27
N LEU A 176 -2.13 -14.53 -23.90
CA LEU A 176 -1.44 -14.59 -22.61
C LEU A 176 -0.78 -13.25 -22.26
N MET A 177 -0.06 -12.65 -23.23
CA MET A 177 0.68 -11.40 -23.01
C MET A 177 -0.25 -10.23 -22.68
N ALA A 178 -1.34 -10.09 -23.42
CA ALA A 178 -2.35 -9.05 -23.17
C ALA A 178 -3.02 -9.24 -21.80
N ARG A 179 -3.33 -10.49 -21.42
CA ARG A 179 -3.89 -10.81 -20.10
C ARG A 179 -2.91 -10.50 -18.98
N ALA A 180 -1.62 -10.82 -19.14
CA ALA A 180 -0.60 -10.48 -18.17
C ALA A 180 -0.45 -8.97 -18.02
N GLU A 181 -0.45 -8.21 -19.11
CA GLU A 181 -0.34 -6.75 -19.07
C GLU A 181 -1.55 -6.08 -18.39
N GLU A 182 -2.75 -6.60 -18.66
CA GLU A 182 -4.00 -6.05 -18.13
C GLU A 182 -4.26 -6.46 -16.67
N ARG A 183 -4.00 -7.73 -16.32
CA ARG A 183 -4.50 -8.35 -15.09
C ARG A 183 -3.42 -8.56 -14.03
N LEU A 184 -2.13 -8.51 -14.40
CA LEU A 184 -1.05 -8.64 -13.44
C LEU A 184 -0.73 -7.27 -12.82
N ARG A 185 -0.83 -7.19 -11.49
CA ARG A 185 -0.48 -5.99 -10.72
C ARG A 185 0.60 -6.32 -9.72
N VAL A 186 1.47 -5.35 -9.47
CA VAL A 186 2.51 -5.45 -8.43
C VAL A 186 2.34 -4.29 -7.46
N SER A 187 2.46 -4.60 -6.17
CA SER A 187 2.77 -3.62 -5.14
C SER A 187 4.19 -3.87 -4.67
N TRP A 188 4.99 -2.81 -4.56
CA TRP A 188 6.33 -2.89 -4.02
C TRP A 188 6.54 -1.73 -3.06
N ILE A 189 6.52 -2.03 -1.77
CA ILE A 189 6.76 -1.04 -0.74
C ILE A 189 8.18 -1.20 -0.25
N LEU A 190 8.96 -0.12 -0.41
CA LEU A 190 10.28 0.00 0.16
C LEU A 190 10.16 0.70 1.52
N ILE A 191 10.73 0.10 2.55
CA ILE A 191 10.66 0.57 3.93
C ILE A 191 12.08 0.85 4.41
N ASP A 192 12.30 2.06 4.90
CA ASP A 192 13.50 2.45 5.62
C ASP A 192 13.19 2.40 7.13
N PRO A 193 13.64 1.34 7.85
CA PRO A 193 13.36 1.19 9.27
C PRO A 193 14.08 2.22 10.13
N VAL A 194 15.22 2.78 9.66
CA VAL A 194 16.00 3.79 10.39
C VAL A 194 15.28 5.14 10.32
N LYS A 195 14.88 5.54 9.11
CA LYS A 195 14.14 6.79 8.89
C LYS A 195 12.66 6.69 9.25
N ARG A 196 12.14 5.47 9.44
CA ARG A 196 10.73 5.19 9.73
C ARG A 196 9.83 5.77 8.64
N ARG A 197 10.24 5.54 7.39
CA ARG A 197 9.55 6.00 6.19
C ARG A 197 9.32 4.84 5.25
N ALA A 198 8.23 4.91 4.49
CA ALA A 198 7.96 3.96 3.42
C ALA A 198 7.66 4.68 2.09
N VAL A 199 7.77 3.95 1.00
CA VAL A 199 7.34 4.42 -0.32
C VAL A 199 6.91 3.24 -1.17
N ASN A 200 5.78 3.38 -1.87
CA ASN A 200 5.36 2.38 -2.84
C ASN A 200 5.90 2.73 -4.24
N LEU A 201 6.80 1.87 -4.73
CA LEU A 201 7.58 2.04 -5.95
C LEU A 201 6.94 1.41 -7.18
N ALA A 202 5.96 0.52 -7.03
CA ALA A 202 5.37 -0.16 -8.18
C ALA A 202 4.25 0.67 -8.81
N SER A 203 4.31 0.85 -10.14
CA SER A 203 3.12 1.21 -10.89
C SER A 203 2.10 0.08 -10.75
N ARG A 204 0.84 0.40 -10.45
CA ARG A 204 -0.20 -0.65 -10.37
C ARG A 204 -0.35 -1.44 -11.67
N LYS A 205 0.00 -0.86 -12.82
CA LYS A 205 -0.09 -1.51 -14.14
C LYS A 205 1.31 -1.74 -14.73
N ALA A 206 1.45 -2.83 -15.48
CA ALA A 206 2.64 -3.12 -16.26
C ALA A 206 2.87 -2.03 -17.33
N VAL A 207 4.14 -1.70 -17.54
CA VAL A 207 4.58 -0.82 -18.63
C VAL A 207 4.98 -1.65 -19.84
N GLU A 208 5.38 -2.90 -19.63
CA GLU A 208 5.71 -3.81 -20.73
C GLU A 208 5.65 -5.28 -20.33
N VAL A 209 5.25 -6.15 -21.25
CA VAL A 209 5.32 -7.61 -21.11
C VAL A 209 6.08 -8.17 -22.31
N ARG A 210 7.14 -8.96 -22.08
CA ARG A 210 7.90 -9.65 -23.13
C ARG A 210 8.04 -11.14 -22.84
N ARG A 211 8.06 -11.95 -23.89
CA ARG A 211 8.41 -13.37 -23.81
C ARG A 211 9.89 -13.51 -24.14
N HIS A 212 10.64 -14.18 -23.27
CA HIS A 212 12.06 -14.41 -23.49
C HIS A 212 12.24 -15.46 -24.58
N TRP A 213 12.93 -15.11 -25.66
CA TRP A 213 12.99 -15.93 -26.89
C TRP A 213 13.62 -17.31 -26.70
N LEU A 214 14.53 -17.47 -25.71
CA LEU A 214 15.24 -18.73 -25.48
C LEU A 214 14.59 -19.61 -24.41
N THR A 215 14.06 -18.99 -23.34
CA THR A 215 13.59 -19.71 -22.16
C THR A 215 12.08 -19.78 -22.08
N ASP A 216 11.40 -19.05 -22.96
CA ASP A 216 9.96 -18.93 -23.01
C ASP A 216 9.32 -18.20 -21.81
N ASP A 217 10.15 -17.69 -20.90
CA ASP A 217 9.70 -17.01 -19.68
C ASP A 217 9.00 -15.69 -20.00
N ILE A 218 7.99 -15.32 -19.20
CA ILE A 218 7.27 -14.06 -19.34
C ILE A 218 7.91 -13.03 -18.40
N GLN A 219 8.41 -11.96 -18.97
CA GLN A 219 8.97 -10.83 -18.25
C GLN A 219 7.95 -9.70 -18.21
N VAL A 220 7.56 -9.28 -17.02
CA VAL A 220 6.68 -8.14 -16.82
C VAL A 220 7.47 -7.00 -16.19
N ARG A 221 7.42 -5.83 -16.82
CA ARG A 221 8.15 -4.65 -16.39
C ARG A 221 7.19 -3.60 -15.86
N TYR A 222 7.53 -3.12 -14.67
CA TYR A 222 6.86 -2.02 -14.00
C TYR A 222 7.86 -0.87 -13.93
N ALA A 223 7.39 0.36 -14.04
CA ALA A 223 8.28 1.51 -13.96
C ALA A 223 7.59 2.64 -13.22
N THR A 224 8.39 3.32 -12.40
CA THR A 224 8.01 4.57 -11.75
C THR A 224 9.03 5.60 -12.16
N VAL A 225 8.55 6.71 -12.71
CA VAL A 225 9.43 7.78 -13.16
C VAL A 225 9.76 8.68 -11.98
N MET A 226 11.03 8.67 -11.59
CA MET A 226 11.59 9.63 -10.64
C MET A 226 12.33 10.69 -11.44
N ARG A 227 12.00 11.97 -11.26
CA ARG A 227 12.78 13.06 -11.86
C ARG A 227 13.83 13.49 -10.85
N ASP A 228 15.03 12.95 -10.98
CA ASP A 228 16.21 13.57 -10.39
C ASP A 228 16.57 14.83 -11.20
N GLY A 229 17.21 15.81 -10.57
CA GLY A 229 17.96 16.85 -11.27
C GLY A 229 18.98 16.27 -12.27
N ALA A 230 19.31 14.97 -12.17
CA ALA A 230 20.11 14.20 -13.10
C ALA A 230 19.51 12.81 -13.48
N GLY A 231 18.30 12.77 -14.07
CA GLY A 231 17.95 11.78 -15.11
C GLY A 231 17.98 10.26 -14.84
N GLY A 232 17.89 9.78 -13.59
CA GLY A 232 17.85 8.34 -13.28
C GLY A 232 16.43 7.76 -13.15
N ALA A 233 16.08 6.75 -13.97
CA ALA A 233 14.84 5.97 -13.82
C ALA A 233 15.10 4.67 -13.04
N VAL A 234 14.34 4.41 -11.97
CA VAL A 234 14.39 3.13 -11.24
C VAL A 234 13.53 2.10 -11.98
N ARG A 235 14.14 0.98 -12.38
CA ARG A 235 13.51 -0.07 -13.19
C ARG A 235 13.29 -1.33 -12.36
N GLY A 236 12.05 -1.57 -11.93
CA GLY A 236 11.64 -2.83 -11.31
C GLY A 236 11.21 -3.84 -12.38
N GLY A 237 11.94 -4.94 -12.54
CA GLY A 237 11.57 -6.04 -13.42
C GLY A 237 11.25 -7.28 -12.60
N GLY A 238 10.07 -7.88 -12.80
CA GLY A 238 9.74 -9.21 -12.30
C GLY A 238 9.82 -10.21 -13.44
N ASN A 239 10.53 -11.32 -13.24
CA ASN A 239 10.45 -12.48 -14.12
C ASN A 239 9.41 -13.43 -13.53
N LEU A 240 8.34 -13.72 -14.27
CA LEU A 240 7.38 -14.76 -13.91
C LEU A 240 7.62 -15.98 -14.80
N ARG A 241 7.97 -17.09 -14.16
CA ARG A 241 8.22 -18.36 -14.83
C ARG A 241 7.01 -19.28 -14.67
N GLY A 242 6.25 -19.47 -15.74
CA GLY A 242 5.21 -20.50 -15.80
C GLY A 242 5.80 -21.80 -16.33
N LYS A 243 5.70 -22.91 -15.58
CA LYS A 243 6.01 -24.25 -16.08
C LYS A 243 4.69 -24.95 -16.40
N GLU A 244 4.56 -25.47 -17.62
CA GLU A 244 3.50 -26.40 -17.98
C GLU A 244 3.87 -27.76 -17.38
N ASP A 245 3.09 -28.26 -16.43
CA ASP A 245 3.21 -29.65 -15.98
C ASP A 245 2.62 -30.55 -17.08
N GLY A 246 3.48 -30.88 -18.04
CA GLY A 246 3.21 -31.87 -19.06
C GLY A 246 3.54 -33.27 -18.54
N GLY A 247 2.51 -34.06 -18.30
CA GLY A 247 2.53 -35.50 -18.54
C GLY A 247 2.31 -36.40 -17.33
N GLU A 248 1.10 -36.92 -17.21
CA GLU A 248 0.93 -38.33 -16.83
C GLU A 248 0.47 -39.08 -18.08
N VAL A 249 1.40 -39.81 -18.69
CA VAL A 249 1.10 -40.93 -19.59
C VAL A 249 1.92 -42.11 -19.07
N ARG A 250 1.26 -42.94 -18.25
CA ARG A 250 1.23 -44.39 -18.40
C ARG A 250 0.19 -45.00 -17.47
#